data_AF-A0AAJ4B9H1-F1
#
_entry.id   AF-A0AAJ4B9H1-F1
#
_cell.length_a   1.000
_cell.length_b   1.000
_cell.length_c   1.000
_cell.angle_alpha   90.00
_cell.angle_beta   90.00
_cell.angle_gamma   90.00
#
_symmetry.space_group_name_H-M   'P 1'
#
loop_
_entity.id
_entity.type
_entity.pdbx_description
1 polymer ?
#
loop_
_entity_poly.entity_id
_entity_poly.type
_entity_poly.pdbx_seq_one_letter_code
_entity_poly.pdbx_strand_id
1 'polypeptide(L)'
;MSRALITWAVLVFALTLLLELPATFVARQIPWPAGWQPSGVAGSVWHGRAARVGALGPVEWHLRPWKAQVNLGFQQRIWALSIQGWPWKWQAQLAPRAVNALPAPMFVLDGRWEGRLQVNGAGASCRNTEGQLVGHDLALLSPWLVKLGNARIELQCSDGLRLLADVQLAAEHHFKVQAAAKRLQVDGQVEPGAAVTPLLVQARWLQPAAQSFSKVLGKP
;
A
#
# COMPACT_ATOMS: atom_id res chain seq x y z
N MET A 1 47.01 -12.55 20.43
CA MET A 1 45.84 -13.08 19.69
C MET A 1 45.99 -12.72 18.21
N SER A 2 45.90 -13.70 17.31
CA SER A 2 46.07 -13.44 15.87
C SER A 2 44.93 -12.57 15.34
N ARG A 3 45.27 -11.49 14.62
CA ARG A 3 44.29 -10.55 14.03
C ARG A 3 43.24 -11.27 13.20
N ALA A 4 43.62 -12.35 12.52
CA ALA A 4 42.73 -13.20 11.71
C ALA A 4 41.63 -13.88 12.53
N LEU A 5 41.94 -14.29 13.76
CA LEU A 5 40.99 -14.96 14.65
C LEU A 5 39.94 -13.98 15.18
N ILE A 6 40.35 -12.73 15.42
CA ILE A 6 39.45 -11.62 15.76
C ILE A 6 38.58 -11.26 14.56
N THR A 7 39.15 -11.13 13.36
CA THR A 7 38.35 -10.82 12.15
C THR A 7 37.32 -11.90 11.88
N TRP A 8 37.70 -13.16 12.02
CA TRP A 8 36.81 -14.29 11.83
C TRP A 8 35.69 -14.32 12.88
N ALA A 9 36.02 -14.14 14.16
CA ALA A 9 35.03 -14.08 15.23
C ALA A 9 34.03 -12.91 15.04
N VAL A 10 34.53 -11.73 14.65
CA VAL A 10 33.68 -10.57 14.33
C VAL A 10 32.77 -10.85 13.14
N LEU A 11 33.28 -11.52 12.10
CA LEU A 11 32.50 -11.83 10.90
C LEU A 11 31.39 -12.84 11.21
N VAL A 12 31.69 -13.90 11.95
CA VAL A 12 30.69 -14.90 12.39
C VAL A 12 29.65 -14.23 13.28
N PHE A 13 30.07 -13.40 14.24
CA PHE A 13 29.16 -12.66 15.10
C PHE A 13 28.23 -11.75 14.28
N ALA A 14 28.77 -10.97 13.34
CA ALA A 14 27.99 -10.08 12.48
C ALA A 14 27.01 -10.85 11.60
N LEU A 15 27.41 -12.01 11.05
CA LEU A 15 26.56 -12.86 10.22
C LEU A 15 25.39 -13.43 11.03
N THR A 16 25.66 -13.94 12.23
CA THR A 16 24.62 -14.46 13.14
C THR A 16 23.65 -13.35 13.53
N LEU A 17 24.16 -12.16 13.83
CA LEU A 17 23.34 -11.01 14.18
C LEU A 17 22.45 -10.56 13.00
N LEU A 18 22.93 -10.67 11.77
CA LEU A 18 22.14 -10.38 10.56
C LEU A 18 21.04 -11.43 10.31
N LEU A 19 21.32 -12.71 10.58
CA LEU A 19 20.37 -13.82 10.40
C LEU A 19 19.27 -13.82 11.47
N GLU A 20 19.62 -13.53 12.71
CA GLU A 20 18.71 -13.56 13.87
C GLU A 20 18.20 -12.17 14.26
N LEU A 21 18.35 -11.17 13.39
CA LEU A 21 18.02 -9.78 13.70
C LEU A 21 16.54 -9.65 14.09
N PRO A 22 16.22 -9.25 15.34
CA PRO A 22 14.84 -9.12 15.77
C PRO A 22 14.15 -7.98 15.03
N ALA A 23 12.97 -8.24 14.45
CA ALA A 23 12.23 -7.22 13.73
C ALA A 23 11.83 -6.04 14.63
N THR A 24 11.59 -6.31 15.92
CA THR A 24 11.27 -5.30 16.93
C THR A 24 12.37 -4.27 17.12
N PHE A 25 13.63 -4.71 17.07
CA PHE A 25 14.80 -3.83 17.21
C PHE A 25 14.90 -2.88 16.01
N VAL A 26 14.82 -3.43 14.80
CA VAL A 26 14.86 -2.65 13.55
C VAL A 26 13.69 -1.68 13.46
N ALA A 27 12.48 -2.13 13.81
CA ALA A 27 11.30 -1.29 13.81
C ALA A 27 11.42 -0.09 14.76
N ARG A 28 12.18 -0.19 15.86
CA ARG A 28 12.40 0.97 16.76
C ARG A 28 13.42 1.98 16.23
N GLN A 29 14.34 1.53 15.38
CA GLN A 29 15.42 2.38 14.84
C GLN A 29 14.99 3.18 13.62
N ILE A 30 13.94 2.74 12.91
CA ILE A 30 13.44 3.45 11.73
C ILE A 30 12.61 4.66 12.17
N PRO A 31 12.89 5.88 11.66
CA PRO A 31 12.05 7.04 11.89
C PRO A 31 10.76 6.91 11.08
N TRP A 32 9.73 6.33 11.69
CA TRP A 32 8.42 6.18 11.05
C TRP A 32 7.73 7.53 10.87
N PRO A 33 7.05 7.74 9.73
CA PRO A 33 6.16 8.89 9.60
C PRO A 33 5.01 8.81 10.61
N ALA A 34 4.46 9.96 10.98
CA ALA A 34 3.37 10.06 11.95
C ALA A 34 2.20 9.13 11.56
N GLY A 35 1.76 8.30 12.52
CA GLY A 35 0.67 7.34 12.31
C GLY A 35 1.06 6.04 11.59
N TRP A 36 2.33 5.82 11.22
CA TRP A 36 2.79 4.57 10.58
C TRP A 36 3.61 3.66 11.50
N GLN A 37 3.73 4.01 12.78
CA GLN A 37 4.51 3.23 13.73
C GLN A 37 3.92 1.82 13.88
N PRO A 38 4.71 0.76 13.65
CA PRO A 38 4.22 -0.60 13.73
C PRO A 38 3.98 -1.00 15.19
N SER A 39 2.89 -1.72 15.46
CA SER A 39 2.52 -2.26 16.77
C SER A 39 2.39 -3.78 16.73
N GLY A 40 2.66 -4.43 17.87
CA GLY A 40 2.62 -5.89 17.99
C GLY A 40 3.62 -6.61 17.06
N VAL A 41 4.81 -6.01 16.84
CA VAL A 41 5.87 -6.60 16.02
C VAL A 41 6.45 -7.83 16.74
N ALA A 42 6.56 -8.94 16.03
CA ALA A 42 7.11 -10.19 16.52
C ALA A 42 7.89 -10.91 15.41
N GLY A 43 8.89 -11.71 15.80
CA GLY A 43 9.74 -12.47 14.88
C GLY A 43 11.01 -11.73 14.45
N SER A 44 11.60 -12.19 13.36
CA SER A 44 12.84 -11.66 12.78
C SER A 44 12.57 -10.79 11.55
N VAL A 45 13.59 -10.07 11.10
CA VAL A 45 13.53 -9.30 9.85
C VAL A 45 13.22 -10.20 8.65
N TRP A 46 13.68 -11.45 8.69
CA TRP A 46 13.42 -12.42 7.62
C TRP A 46 12.02 -13.02 7.70
N HIS A 47 11.56 -13.36 8.90
CA HIS A 47 10.21 -13.90 9.08
C HIS A 47 9.59 -13.34 10.34
N GLY A 48 8.55 -12.54 10.15
CA GLY A 48 7.90 -11.86 11.24
C GLY A 48 6.51 -11.38 10.89
N ARG A 49 5.87 -10.77 11.88
CA ARG A 49 4.54 -10.21 11.78
C ARG A 49 4.43 -8.94 12.61
N ALA A 50 3.53 -8.06 12.22
CA ALA A 50 3.09 -6.91 12.97
C ALA A 50 1.57 -6.94 13.05
N ALA A 51 1.02 -6.66 14.23
CA ALA A 51 -0.43 -6.60 14.40
C ALA A 51 -1.05 -5.44 13.60
N ARG A 52 -0.34 -4.31 13.53
CA ARG A 52 -0.77 -3.14 12.76
C ARG A 52 0.43 -2.27 12.37
N VAL A 53 0.38 -1.69 11.18
CA VAL A 53 1.30 -0.70 10.63
C VAL A 53 0.45 0.40 10.02
N GLY A 54 0.21 1.46 10.79
CA GLY A 54 -0.76 2.51 10.46
C GLY A 54 -2.17 1.97 10.22
N ALA A 55 -2.71 2.15 9.00
CA ALA A 55 -4.03 1.65 8.61
C ALA A 55 -4.03 0.18 8.13
N LEU A 56 -2.85 -0.43 7.99
CA LEU A 56 -2.67 -1.79 7.52
C LEU A 56 -2.50 -2.74 8.72
N GLY A 57 -3.19 -3.86 8.78
CA GLY A 57 -3.02 -4.82 9.87
C GLY A 57 -3.99 -6.00 9.79
N PRO A 58 -3.54 -7.23 10.05
CA PRO A 58 -2.18 -7.67 10.38
C PRO A 58 -1.27 -7.66 9.15
N VAL A 59 0.01 -7.48 9.38
CA VAL A 59 1.06 -7.50 8.35
C VAL A 59 1.99 -8.66 8.67
N GLU A 60 2.16 -9.59 7.75
CA GLU A 60 3.08 -10.72 7.89
C GLU A 60 4.07 -10.70 6.74
N TRP A 61 5.35 -10.97 7.01
CA TRP A 61 6.37 -11.03 5.98
C TRP A 61 7.21 -12.30 6.09
N HIS A 62 7.66 -12.74 4.92
CA HIS A 62 8.58 -13.83 4.74
C HIS A 62 9.55 -13.45 3.62
N LEU A 63 10.75 -13.07 4.02
CA LEU A 63 11.86 -12.69 3.17
C LEU A 63 12.83 -13.87 3.07
N ARG A 64 13.12 -14.26 1.83
CA ARG A 64 14.15 -15.21 1.45
C ARG A 64 15.12 -14.49 0.51
N PRO A 65 16.33 -15.02 0.33
CA PRO A 65 17.19 -14.58 -0.77
C PRO A 65 16.40 -14.58 -2.08
N TRP A 66 16.33 -13.40 -2.73
CA TRP A 66 15.67 -13.18 -4.02
C TRP A 66 14.14 -13.35 -4.06
N LYS A 67 13.48 -13.61 -2.93
CA LYS A 67 12.02 -13.74 -2.84
C LYS A 67 11.48 -13.10 -1.57
N ALA A 68 10.55 -12.18 -1.70
CA ALA A 68 9.82 -11.58 -0.58
C ALA A 68 8.34 -11.90 -0.72
N GLN A 69 7.70 -12.27 0.37
CA GLN A 69 6.25 -12.42 0.44
C GLN A 69 5.75 -11.61 1.63
N VAL A 70 4.76 -10.76 1.40
CA VAL A 70 4.17 -9.91 2.42
C VAL A 70 2.66 -10.02 2.31
N ASN A 71 2.00 -10.41 3.39
CA ASN A 71 0.55 -10.41 3.51
C ASN A 71 0.15 -9.18 4.32
N LEU A 72 -0.76 -8.37 3.79
CA LEU A 72 -1.18 -7.11 4.40
C LEU A 72 -2.70 -7.15 4.61
N GLY A 73 -3.18 -6.97 5.84
CA GLY A 73 -4.59 -6.76 6.12
C GLY A 73 -5.00 -5.33 5.74
N PHE A 74 -5.94 -5.17 4.83
CA PHE A 74 -6.55 -3.88 4.51
C PHE A 74 -7.99 -4.08 4.05
N GLN A 75 -8.92 -3.27 4.56
CA GLN A 75 -10.34 -3.31 4.17
C GLN A 75 -10.98 -4.70 4.33
N GLN A 76 -10.79 -5.32 5.50
CA GLN A 76 -11.29 -6.68 5.81
C GLN A 76 -10.81 -7.78 4.84
N ARG A 77 -9.74 -7.52 4.08
CA ARG A 77 -9.14 -8.47 3.15
C ARG A 77 -7.65 -8.58 3.40
N ILE A 78 -7.09 -9.75 3.09
CA ILE A 78 -5.64 -9.94 3.08
C ILE A 78 -5.17 -9.69 1.66
N TRP A 79 -4.17 -8.83 1.49
CA TRP A 79 -3.49 -8.58 0.23
C TRP A 79 -2.17 -9.34 0.22
N ALA A 80 -1.99 -10.22 -0.74
CA ALA A 80 -0.74 -10.95 -0.91
C ALA A 80 0.14 -10.20 -1.90
N LEU A 81 1.22 -9.61 -1.39
CA LEU A 81 2.31 -9.05 -2.18
C LEU A 81 3.42 -10.10 -2.26
N SER A 82 3.80 -10.52 -3.47
CA SER A 82 4.95 -11.39 -3.68
C SER A 82 5.93 -10.74 -4.64
N ILE A 83 7.20 -10.76 -4.29
CA ILE A 83 8.30 -10.22 -5.10
C ILE A 83 9.30 -11.35 -5.31
N GLN A 84 9.68 -11.63 -6.55
CA GLN A 84 10.61 -12.71 -6.91
C GLN A 84 11.68 -12.17 -7.85
N GLY A 85 12.92 -12.65 -7.78
CA GLY A 85 14.02 -12.23 -8.67
C GLY A 85 14.65 -10.88 -8.33
N TRP A 86 14.35 -10.32 -7.15
CA TRP A 86 15.01 -9.13 -6.61
C TRP A 86 16.50 -9.38 -6.44
N PRO A 87 17.43 -8.43 -6.70
CA PRO A 87 17.22 -7.08 -7.20
C PRO A 87 17.29 -6.93 -8.73
N TRP A 88 17.74 -7.92 -9.52
CA TRP A 88 18.04 -7.68 -10.95
C TRP A 88 16.86 -7.82 -11.92
N LYS A 89 16.06 -8.88 -11.81
CA LYS A 89 14.91 -9.14 -12.69
C LYS A 89 13.72 -9.47 -11.81
N TRP A 90 13.26 -8.45 -11.10
CA TRP A 90 12.21 -8.67 -10.13
C TRP A 90 10.83 -8.60 -10.75
N GLN A 91 9.93 -9.44 -10.24
CA GLN A 91 8.51 -9.44 -10.53
C GLN A 91 7.78 -9.29 -9.20
N ALA A 92 7.05 -8.19 -9.04
CA ALA A 92 6.17 -7.93 -7.92
C ALA A 92 4.73 -8.19 -8.36
N GLN A 93 3.99 -8.99 -7.62
CA GLN A 93 2.58 -9.28 -7.86
C GLN A 93 1.78 -8.95 -6.61
N LEU A 94 0.72 -8.17 -6.78
CA LEU A 94 -0.26 -7.84 -5.75
C LEU A 94 -1.62 -8.41 -6.16
N ALA A 95 -2.19 -9.24 -5.30
CA ALA A 95 -3.51 -9.82 -5.50
C ALA A 95 -4.32 -9.84 -4.20
N PRO A 96 -5.65 -9.63 -4.26
CA PRO A 96 -6.51 -9.86 -3.12
C PRO A 96 -6.53 -11.35 -2.78
N ARG A 97 -6.34 -11.66 -1.50
CA ARG A 97 -6.54 -12.98 -0.89
C ARG A 97 -7.88 -12.97 -0.16
N ALA A 98 -8.37 -14.16 0.18
CA ALA A 98 -9.68 -14.37 0.80
C ALA A 98 -10.01 -13.40 1.94
N VAL A 99 -11.30 -13.10 2.07
CA VAL A 99 -11.86 -12.31 3.17
C VAL A 99 -11.59 -13.07 4.46
N ASN A 100 -10.77 -12.51 5.34
CA ASN A 100 -10.67 -12.98 6.71
C ASN A 100 -11.37 -11.95 7.59
N ALA A 101 -12.03 -12.42 8.65
CA ALA A 101 -12.64 -11.57 9.67
C ALA A 101 -11.54 -10.80 10.43
N LEU A 102 -11.06 -9.74 9.80
CA LEU A 102 -10.07 -8.83 10.33
C LEU A 102 -10.81 -7.77 11.16
N PRO A 103 -10.25 -7.34 12.30
CA PRO A 103 -10.90 -6.32 13.12
C PRO A 103 -11.16 -5.06 12.30
N ALA A 104 -12.38 -4.55 12.39
CA ALA A 104 -12.82 -3.41 11.59
C ALA A 104 -11.94 -2.18 11.87
N PRO A 105 -11.26 -1.63 10.86
CA PRO A 105 -10.56 -0.35 11.00
C PRO A 105 -11.57 0.80 11.21
N MET A 106 -11.10 1.99 11.61
CA MET A 106 -11.96 3.18 11.73
C MET A 106 -12.67 3.54 10.41
N PHE A 107 -12.03 3.22 9.27
CA PHE A 107 -12.57 3.42 7.93
C PHE A 107 -12.80 2.07 7.26
N VAL A 108 -14.07 1.66 7.14
CA VAL A 108 -14.45 0.42 6.47
C VAL A 108 -14.95 0.77 5.07
N LEU A 109 -14.23 0.31 4.06
CA LEU A 109 -14.60 0.28 2.66
C LEU A 109 -15.03 -1.15 2.33
N ASP A 110 -16.31 -1.30 2.05
CA ASP A 110 -16.84 -2.53 1.48
C ASP A 110 -16.76 -2.48 -0.05
N GLY A 111 -16.85 -3.66 -0.68
CA GLY A 111 -16.83 -3.84 -2.12
C GLY A 111 -16.05 -5.08 -2.54
N ARG A 112 -16.27 -5.49 -3.80
CA ARG A 112 -15.65 -6.68 -4.40
C ARG A 112 -14.48 -6.27 -5.28
N TRP A 113 -13.27 -6.69 -4.89
CA TRP A 113 -12.05 -6.46 -5.66
C TRP A 113 -11.69 -7.69 -6.47
N GLU A 114 -11.49 -7.49 -7.77
CA GLU A 114 -11.14 -8.52 -8.74
C GLU A 114 -9.93 -8.11 -9.57
N GLY A 115 -9.20 -9.10 -10.09
CA GLY A 115 -8.00 -8.89 -10.89
C GLY A 115 -6.70 -9.00 -10.09
N ARG A 116 -5.61 -8.53 -10.71
CA ARG A 116 -4.26 -8.58 -10.14
C ARG A 116 -3.41 -7.49 -10.76
N LEU A 117 -2.48 -6.95 -9.98
CA LEU A 117 -1.44 -6.05 -10.47
C LEU A 117 -0.11 -6.80 -10.47
N GLN A 118 0.61 -6.69 -11.57
CA GLN A 118 1.96 -7.22 -11.71
C GLN A 118 2.89 -6.13 -12.21
N VAL A 119 4.08 -6.07 -11.65
CA VAL A 119 5.13 -5.10 -11.97
C VAL A 119 6.42 -5.86 -12.18
N ASN A 120 7.04 -5.68 -13.34
CA ASN A 120 8.33 -6.25 -13.68
C ASN A 120 9.37 -5.13 -13.69
N GLY A 121 10.54 -5.35 -13.08
CA GLY A 121 11.56 -4.32 -12.98
C GLY A 121 12.98 -4.86 -12.81
N ALA A 122 13.93 -3.94 -12.73
CA ALA A 122 15.34 -4.22 -12.50
C ALA A 122 15.98 -3.13 -11.64
N GLY A 123 16.69 -3.54 -10.59
CA GLY A 123 17.22 -2.63 -9.59
C GLY A 123 16.10 -1.84 -8.92
N ALA A 124 16.22 -0.52 -8.91
CA ALA A 124 15.17 0.39 -8.43
C ALA A 124 14.17 0.82 -9.51
N SER A 125 14.34 0.36 -10.76
CA SER A 125 13.55 0.83 -11.90
C SER A 125 12.43 -0.14 -12.25
N CYS A 126 11.24 0.39 -12.51
CA CYS A 126 10.17 -0.37 -13.14
C CYS A 126 10.38 -0.44 -14.66
N ARG A 127 10.09 -1.60 -15.26
CA ARG A 127 10.17 -1.83 -16.71
C ARG A 127 8.81 -2.04 -17.36
N ASN A 128 7.95 -2.84 -16.72
CA ASN A 128 6.62 -3.14 -17.25
C ASN A 128 5.61 -3.29 -16.12
N THR A 129 4.35 -3.00 -16.43
CA THR A 129 3.21 -3.25 -15.56
C THR A 129 2.14 -3.99 -16.33
N GLU A 130 1.49 -4.95 -15.68
CA GLU A 130 0.47 -5.79 -16.29
C GLU A 130 -0.71 -5.96 -15.32
N GLY A 131 -1.90 -6.01 -15.91
CA GLY A 131 -3.15 -6.22 -15.18
C GLY A 131 -3.74 -4.94 -14.60
N GLN A 132 -4.90 -5.12 -13.97
CA GLN A 132 -5.69 -4.08 -13.33
C GLN A 132 -6.40 -4.69 -12.12
N LEU A 133 -6.73 -3.85 -11.15
CA LEU A 133 -7.66 -4.18 -10.09
C LEU A 133 -8.96 -3.44 -10.33
N VAL A 134 -10.08 -4.17 -10.30
CA VAL A 134 -11.42 -3.61 -10.46
C VAL A 134 -12.18 -3.82 -9.17
N GLY A 135 -12.64 -2.74 -8.57
CA GLY A 135 -13.54 -2.74 -7.42
C GLY A 135 -14.97 -2.52 -7.90
N HIS A 136 -15.88 -3.39 -7.50
CA HIS A 136 -17.31 -3.26 -7.76
C HIS A 136 -18.06 -2.98 -6.46
N ASP A 137 -19.12 -2.17 -6.56
CA ASP A 137 -20.03 -1.86 -5.45
C ASP A 137 -19.32 -1.31 -4.21
N LEU A 138 -18.30 -0.47 -4.43
CA LEU A 138 -17.52 0.13 -3.36
C LEU A 138 -18.40 1.06 -2.54
N ALA A 139 -18.33 0.92 -1.22
CA ALA A 139 -19.02 1.79 -0.29
C ALA A 139 -18.15 2.03 0.94
N LEU A 140 -17.96 3.29 1.29
CA LEU A 140 -17.46 3.63 2.62
C LEU A 140 -18.62 3.39 3.59
N LEU A 141 -18.46 2.48 4.54
CA LEU A 141 -19.45 2.15 5.57
C LEU A 141 -19.22 2.95 6.85
N SER A 142 -17.97 3.31 7.15
CA SER A 142 -17.62 4.09 8.33
C SER A 142 -16.58 5.17 8.01
N PRO A 143 -16.68 6.37 8.60
CA PRO A 143 -17.69 6.81 9.57
C PRO A 143 -19.03 7.24 8.96
N TRP A 144 -19.12 7.39 7.64
CA TRP A 144 -20.35 7.71 6.91
C TRP A 144 -20.63 6.65 5.86
N LEU A 145 -21.90 6.32 5.65
CA LEU A 145 -22.34 5.43 4.58
C LEU A 145 -22.38 6.21 3.26
N VAL A 146 -21.34 6.07 2.44
CA VAL A 146 -21.19 6.74 1.15
C VAL A 146 -20.88 5.72 0.08
N LYS A 147 -21.75 5.61 -0.92
CA LYS A 147 -21.51 4.76 -2.09
C LYS A 147 -20.46 5.43 -2.97
N LEU A 148 -19.46 4.67 -3.38
CA LEU A 148 -18.36 5.10 -4.26
C LEU A 148 -18.46 4.46 -5.65
N GLY A 149 -19.28 3.43 -5.81
CA GLY A 149 -19.52 2.79 -7.10
C GLY A 149 -18.40 1.86 -7.51
N ASN A 150 -17.87 2.05 -8.71
CA ASN A 150 -16.85 1.17 -9.26
C ASN A 150 -15.49 1.87 -9.23
N ALA A 151 -14.42 1.13 -8.92
CA ALA A 151 -13.07 1.61 -9.07
C ALA A 151 -12.27 0.76 -10.04
N ARG A 152 -11.35 1.39 -10.74
CA ARG A 152 -10.30 0.73 -11.51
C ARG A 152 -8.96 1.26 -11.05
N ILE A 153 -8.02 0.37 -10.75
CA ILE A 153 -6.64 0.71 -10.39
C ILE A 153 -5.72 0.02 -11.39
N GLU A 154 -4.83 0.81 -11.97
CA GLU A 154 -3.80 0.40 -12.91
C GLU A 154 -2.45 0.96 -12.47
N LEU A 155 -1.38 0.28 -12.87
CA LEU A 155 -0.01 0.75 -12.68
C LEU A 155 0.59 1.04 -14.06
N GLN A 156 1.38 2.10 -14.15
CA GLN A 156 2.11 2.47 -15.36
C GLN A 156 3.57 2.75 -15.03
N CYS A 157 4.45 2.30 -15.92
CA CYS A 157 5.88 2.56 -15.82
C CYS A 157 6.32 3.45 -16.99
N SER A 158 6.34 4.74 -16.72
CA SER A 158 6.79 5.77 -17.66
C SER A 158 8.12 6.35 -17.17
N ASP A 159 8.07 7.08 -16.06
CA ASP A 159 9.21 7.75 -15.44
C ASP A 159 9.35 7.31 -13.97
N GLY A 160 9.32 5.98 -13.79
CA GLY A 160 9.08 5.32 -12.51
C GLY A 160 7.66 4.77 -12.39
N LEU A 161 7.35 4.21 -11.22
CA LEU A 161 6.05 3.61 -10.94
C LEU A 161 5.01 4.72 -10.69
N ARG A 162 3.98 4.76 -11.54
CA ARG A 162 2.79 5.60 -11.37
C ARG A 162 1.58 4.70 -11.13
N LEU A 163 0.77 5.07 -10.16
CA LEU A 163 -0.53 4.47 -9.89
C LEU A 163 -1.61 5.38 -10.45
N LEU A 164 -2.50 4.79 -11.24
CA LEU A 164 -3.69 5.44 -11.75
C LEU A 164 -4.89 4.74 -11.12
N ALA A 165 -5.76 5.50 -10.48
CA ALA A 165 -7.04 5.00 -10.02
C ALA A 165 -8.16 5.88 -10.57
N ASP A 166 -9.22 5.23 -11.02
CA ASP A 166 -10.44 5.86 -11.50
C ASP A 166 -11.58 5.33 -10.63
N VAL A 167 -12.34 6.20 -9.98
CA VAL A 167 -13.46 5.85 -9.12
C VAL A 167 -14.69 6.59 -9.64
N GLN A 168 -15.74 5.85 -9.97
CA GLN A 168 -16.93 6.42 -10.57
C GLN A 168 -18.21 5.78 -10.01
N LEU A 169 -19.18 6.65 -9.72
CA LEU A 169 -20.55 6.26 -9.47
C LEU A 169 -21.44 7.05 -10.43
N ALA A 170 -22.18 6.33 -11.27
CA ALA A 170 -23.03 6.92 -12.29
C ALA A 170 -24.04 7.90 -11.65
N ALA A 171 -24.18 9.09 -12.27
CA ALA A 171 -25.02 10.19 -11.81
C ALA A 171 -24.67 10.74 -10.41
N GLU A 172 -23.45 10.50 -9.92
CA GLU A 172 -22.99 11.03 -8.64
C GLU A 172 -21.61 11.68 -8.73
N HIS A 173 -20.58 10.92 -9.10
CA HIS A 173 -19.21 11.43 -9.08
C HIS A 173 -18.25 10.63 -9.96
N HIS A 174 -17.17 11.31 -10.37
CA HIS A 174 -16.04 10.72 -11.08
C HIS A 174 -14.74 11.31 -10.53
N PHE A 175 -13.88 10.45 -9.98
CA PHE A 175 -12.57 10.81 -9.45
C PHE A 175 -11.46 10.08 -10.17
N LYS A 176 -10.41 10.82 -10.53
CA LYS A 176 -9.16 10.31 -11.07
C LYS A 176 -8.04 10.63 -10.11
N VAL A 177 -7.32 9.60 -9.69
CA VAL A 177 -6.17 9.70 -8.79
C VAL A 177 -4.94 9.25 -9.55
N GLN A 178 -3.91 10.08 -9.56
CA GLN A 178 -2.60 9.76 -10.11
C GLN A 178 -1.57 9.90 -9.00
N ALA A 179 -0.91 8.81 -8.63
CA ALA A 179 0.10 8.82 -7.58
C ALA A 179 1.46 8.38 -8.14
N ALA A 180 2.48 9.18 -7.88
CA ALA A 180 3.88 8.85 -8.05
C ALA A 180 4.59 8.97 -6.69
N ALA A 181 5.84 8.51 -6.58
CA ALA A 181 6.57 8.34 -5.31
C ALA A 181 6.51 9.53 -4.33
N LYS A 182 6.42 10.78 -4.82
CA LYS A 182 6.34 11.99 -3.99
C LYS A 182 5.18 12.93 -4.34
N ARG A 183 4.36 12.57 -5.32
CA ARG A 183 3.33 13.44 -5.88
C ARG A 183 2.03 12.68 -6.05
N LEU A 184 0.97 13.21 -5.48
CA LEU A 184 -0.38 12.69 -5.58
C LEU A 184 -1.25 13.76 -6.21
N GLN A 185 -1.84 13.49 -7.36
CA GLN A 185 -2.81 14.35 -8.02
C GLN A 185 -4.17 13.68 -7.95
N VAL A 186 -5.18 14.44 -7.51
CA VAL A 186 -6.57 14.01 -7.46
C VAL A 186 -7.40 15.03 -8.22
N ASP A 187 -8.01 14.57 -9.31
CA ASP A 187 -8.94 15.33 -10.13
C ASP A 187 -10.32 14.72 -9.94
N GLY A 188 -11.35 15.56 -9.83
CA GLY A 188 -12.69 15.06 -9.54
C GLY A 188 -13.80 15.93 -10.06
N GLN A 189 -14.91 15.28 -10.38
CA GLN A 189 -16.18 15.88 -10.76
C GLN A 189 -17.28 15.27 -9.90
N VAL A 190 -18.23 16.09 -9.46
CA VAL A 190 -19.38 15.69 -8.64
C VAL A 190 -20.64 16.33 -9.16
N GLU A 191 -21.73 15.56 -9.16
CA GLU A 191 -23.06 16.04 -9.50
C GLU A 191 -23.68 16.84 -8.35
N PRO A 192 -24.62 17.76 -8.64
CA PRO A 192 -25.39 18.47 -7.62
C PRO A 192 -26.11 17.50 -6.68
N GLY A 193 -25.80 17.59 -5.38
CA GLY A 193 -26.44 16.74 -4.36
C GLY A 193 -25.78 15.38 -4.14
N ALA A 194 -24.63 15.09 -4.77
CA ALA A 194 -23.90 13.85 -4.53
C ALA A 194 -23.51 13.70 -3.05
N ALA A 195 -23.62 12.49 -2.50
CA ALA A 195 -23.36 12.20 -1.08
C ALA A 195 -21.91 12.48 -0.65
N VAL A 196 -20.98 12.48 -1.60
CA VAL A 196 -19.56 12.81 -1.41
C VAL A 196 -19.29 14.32 -1.26
N THR A 197 -20.20 15.19 -1.68
CA THR A 197 -20.01 16.65 -1.72
C THR A 197 -19.67 17.27 -0.36
N PRO A 198 -20.41 16.97 0.73
CA PRO A 198 -20.11 17.54 2.06
C PRO A 198 -18.70 17.19 2.55
N LEU A 199 -18.23 15.97 2.24
CA LEU A 199 -16.90 15.50 2.64
C LEU A 199 -15.80 16.26 1.90
N LEU A 200 -15.98 16.49 0.60
CA LEU A 200 -15.02 17.25 -0.22
C LEU A 200 -14.95 18.72 0.17
N VAL A 201 -16.08 19.33 0.54
CA VAL A 201 -16.12 20.71 1.04
C VAL A 201 -15.46 20.79 2.42
N GLN A 202 -15.73 19.85 3.32
CA GLN A 202 -15.09 19.78 4.65
C GLN A 202 -13.56 19.61 4.54
N ALA A 203 -13.10 18.80 3.58
CA ALA A 203 -11.68 18.63 3.29
C ALA A 203 -11.04 19.85 2.57
N ARG A 204 -11.83 20.85 2.18
CA ARG A 204 -11.43 22.01 1.34
C ARG A 204 -10.88 21.61 -0.02
N TRP A 205 -11.34 20.47 -0.53
CA TRP A 205 -11.01 19.99 -1.87
C TRP A 205 -11.93 20.62 -2.91
N LEU A 206 -13.20 20.82 -2.54
CA LEU A 206 -14.22 21.45 -3.37
C LEU A 206 -14.69 22.76 -2.73
N GLN A 207 -14.89 23.80 -3.54
CA GLN A 207 -15.52 25.03 -3.08
C GLN A 207 -17.04 24.84 -2.94
N PRO A 208 -17.71 25.53 -2.01
CA PRO A 208 -19.16 25.53 -1.95
C PRO A 208 -19.73 25.97 -3.31
N ALA A 209 -20.61 25.15 -3.91
CA ALA A 209 -21.18 25.29 -5.26
C ALA A 209 -20.28 24.93 -6.47
N ALA A 210 -19.01 24.58 -6.27
CA ALA A 210 -18.21 24.01 -7.35
C ALA A 210 -18.58 22.54 -7.60
N GLN A 211 -18.47 22.10 -8.85
CA GLN A 211 -18.75 20.72 -9.27
C GLN A 211 -17.49 19.96 -9.69
N SER A 212 -16.35 20.64 -9.77
CA SER A 212 -15.07 20.02 -10.11
C SER A 212 -13.95 20.55 -9.23
N PHE A 213 -12.93 19.72 -9.06
CA PHE A 213 -11.72 20.09 -8.33
C PHE A 213 -10.49 19.41 -8.91
N SER A 214 -9.34 20.03 -8.69
CA SER A 214 -8.02 19.44 -8.93
C SER A 214 -7.13 19.78 -7.75
N LYS A 215 -6.53 18.76 -7.14
CA LYS A 215 -5.61 18.89 -6.00
C LYS A 215 -4.33 18.13 -6.26
N VAL A 216 -3.21 18.80 -6.09
CA VAL A 216 -1.88 18.19 -6.11
C VAL A 216 -1.32 18.27 -4.68
N LEU A 217 -0.96 17.11 -4.14
CA LEU A 217 -0.36 16.92 -2.83
C LEU A 217 1.06 16.38 -3.02
N GLY A 218 2.02 16.94 -2.28
CA GLY A 218 3.45 16.59 -2.39
C GLY A 218 4.32 17.75 -2.86
N LYS A 219 5.63 17.65 -2.63
CA LYS A 219 6.61 18.64 -3.11
C LYS A 219 7.01 18.30 -4.57
N PRO A 220 7.24 19.31 -5.43
CA PRO A 220 7.82 19.10 -6.75
C PRO A 220 9.22 18.45 -6.65
#